data_AF-A0A846C4Y4-F1
#
_entry.id   AF-A0A846C4Y4-F1
#
_cell.length_a   1.000
_cell.length_b   1.000
_cell.length_c   1.000
_cell.angle_alpha   90.00
_cell.angle_beta   90.00
_cell.angle_gamma   90.00
#
_symmetry.space_group_name_H-M   'P 1'
#
loop_
_entity.id
_entity.type
_entity.pdbx_description
1 polymer ?
#
loop_
_entity_poly.entity_id
_entity_poly.type
_entity_poly.pdbx_seq_one_letter_code
_entity_poly.pdbx_strand_id
1 'polypeptide(L)'
;MLTQTRHEKRSSSKRGWLTAECLRYFTTGSPFLATGNVGIFDGEKIPPLVPDIWLSLRVQIPKDWSEKRNHSYFVWNFGKPPEVAIEIVSHKIGNELGSKLEDSAVVGVGYYVVFDQLKQLLETILRVYELPNN
;
A
#
# COMPACT_ATOMS: atom_id res chain seq x y z
N MET A 1 -29.21 -5.68 4.06
CA MET A 1 -28.08 -6.23 4.84
C MET A 1 -27.24 -7.05 3.86
N LEU A 2 -26.31 -6.40 3.16
CA LEU A 2 -25.50 -7.05 2.12
C LEU A 2 -24.25 -7.65 2.77
N THR A 3 -24.14 -8.97 2.69
CA THR A 3 -22.99 -9.77 3.10
C THR A 3 -21.78 -9.40 2.22
N GLN A 4 -20.80 -8.74 2.83
CA GLN A 4 -19.54 -8.37 2.18
C GLN A 4 -18.65 -9.62 2.06
N THR A 5 -18.41 -10.11 0.84
CA THR A 5 -17.50 -11.21 0.58
C THR A 5 -16.06 -10.74 0.79
N ARG A 6 -15.50 -11.07 1.97
CA ARG A 6 -14.11 -10.82 2.32
C ARG A 6 -13.20 -11.80 1.57
N HIS A 7 -12.30 -11.28 0.75
CA HIS A 7 -11.22 -12.07 0.15
C HIS A 7 -9.88 -11.56 0.68
N GLU A 8 -9.27 -12.36 1.54
CA GLU A 8 -7.97 -12.11 2.14
C GLU A 8 -6.97 -13.12 1.59
N LYS A 9 -5.92 -12.65 0.91
CA LYS A 9 -4.81 -13.51 0.49
C LYS A 9 -3.85 -13.64 1.67
N ARG A 10 -3.84 -14.79 2.34
CA ARG A 10 -2.87 -15.09 3.40
C ARG A 10 -1.45 -15.05 2.81
N SER A 11 -0.69 -14.02 3.17
CA SER A 11 0.76 -13.95 2.94
C SER A 11 1.47 -14.65 4.11
N SER A 12 2.36 -15.60 3.82
CA SER A 12 3.11 -16.41 4.80
C SER A 12 4.25 -15.66 5.51
N SER A 13 4.32 -14.34 5.36
CA SER A 13 5.38 -13.50 5.92
C SER A 13 4.91 -12.77 7.19
N LYS A 14 5.84 -12.51 8.14
CA LYS A 14 5.60 -11.66 9.32
C LYS A 14 4.97 -10.31 8.95
N ARG A 15 5.33 -9.76 7.78
CA ARG A 15 4.77 -8.51 7.23
C ARG A 15 3.31 -8.67 6.79
N GLY A 16 2.98 -9.76 6.09
CA GLY A 16 1.61 -10.05 5.66
C GLY A 16 0.61 -10.22 6.82
N TRP A 17 1.07 -10.73 7.97
CA TRP A 17 0.22 -10.87 9.16
C TRP A 17 -0.12 -9.51 9.80
N LEU A 18 0.83 -8.58 9.83
CA LEU A 18 0.62 -7.23 10.34
C LEU A 18 -0.40 -6.46 9.48
N THR A 19 -0.28 -6.60 8.15
CA THR A 19 -1.21 -5.99 7.19
C THR A 19 -2.65 -6.44 7.42
N ALA A 20 -2.87 -7.76 7.56
CA ALA A 20 -4.19 -8.33 7.81
C ALA A 20 -4.82 -7.84 9.12
N GLU A 21 -4.06 -7.80 10.20
CA GLU A 21 -4.57 -7.44 11.52
C GLU A 21 -4.86 -5.93 11.63
N CYS A 22 -4.02 -5.07 11.04
CA CYS A 22 -4.27 -3.62 10.99
C CYS A 22 -5.53 -3.28 10.18
N LEU A 23 -5.77 -4.02 9.08
CA LEU A 23 -6.95 -3.80 8.23
C LEU A 23 -8.23 -4.39 8.81
N ARG A 24 -8.13 -5.32 9.78
CA ARG A 24 -9.28 -5.99 10.39
C ARG A 24 -10.26 -5.03 11.04
N TYR A 25 -9.77 -3.92 11.59
CA TYR A 25 -10.57 -2.90 12.27
C TYR A 25 -10.87 -1.67 11.41
N PHE A 26 -10.27 -1.59 10.22
CA PHE A 26 -10.52 -0.47 9.32
C PHE A 26 -11.87 -0.66 8.62
N THR A 27 -12.81 0.23 8.91
CA THR A 27 -14.13 0.25 8.29
C THR A 27 -14.38 1.59 7.62
N THR A 28 -14.98 1.56 6.43
CA THR A 28 -15.32 2.78 5.70
C THR A 28 -16.70 2.59 5.06
N GLY A 29 -17.42 3.68 4.82
CA GLY A 29 -18.69 3.67 4.10
C GLY A 29 -18.56 3.41 2.58
N SER A 30 -17.34 3.24 2.08
CA SER A 30 -17.04 2.99 0.66
C SER A 30 -16.13 1.77 0.48
N PRO A 31 -16.15 1.13 -0.70
CA PRO A 31 -15.19 0.08 -1.03
C PRO A 31 -13.75 0.60 -0.92
N PHE A 32 -12.84 -0.26 -0.49
CA PHE A 32 -11.42 0.02 -0.47
C PHE A 32 -10.63 -1.25 -0.77
N LEU A 33 -9.40 -1.06 -1.21
CA LEU A 33 -8.42 -2.11 -1.35
C LEU A 33 -7.22 -1.77 -0.48
N ALA A 34 -6.81 -2.70 0.37
CA ALA A 34 -5.61 -2.56 1.15
C ALA A 34 -4.87 -3.89 1.19
N THR A 35 -3.57 -3.83 0.95
CA THR A 35 -2.75 -5.02 0.75
C THR A 35 -1.30 -4.67 1.03
N GLY A 36 -0.45 -5.69 1.11
CA GLY A 36 0.98 -5.54 1.35
C GLY A 36 1.80 -6.36 0.39
N ASN A 37 3.00 -5.86 0.04
CA ASN A 37 3.90 -6.48 -0.92
C ASN A 37 3.25 -6.73 -2.29
N VAL A 38 2.37 -5.83 -2.73
CA VAL A 38 1.75 -5.86 -4.06
C VAL A 38 2.21 -4.63 -4.83
N GLY A 39 2.72 -4.84 -6.04
CA GLY A 39 3.25 -3.77 -6.88
C GLY A 39 2.18 -2.83 -7.41
N ILE A 40 2.50 -1.54 -7.37
CA ILE A 40 1.78 -0.42 -7.96
C ILE A 40 2.51 -0.03 -9.24
N PHE A 41 1.80 -0.04 -10.36
CA PHE A 41 2.32 0.28 -11.68
C PHE A 41 1.63 1.55 -12.20
N ASP A 42 2.42 2.57 -12.49
CA ASP A 42 2.00 3.87 -13.05
C ASP A 42 2.37 4.04 -14.54
N GLY A 43 3.17 3.13 -15.11
CA GLY A 43 3.46 3.09 -16.54
C GLY A 43 3.84 1.71 -17.07
N GLU A 44 3.81 1.55 -18.39
CA GLU A 44 4.31 0.35 -19.06
C GLU A 44 5.84 0.34 -19.07
N LYS A 45 6.44 -0.80 -18.69
CA LYS A 45 7.91 -1.03 -18.65
C LYS A 45 8.68 -0.25 -17.58
N ILE A 46 7.98 0.39 -16.66
CA ILE A 46 8.57 1.00 -15.45
C ILE A 46 8.51 -0.06 -14.32
N PRO A 47 9.58 -0.23 -13.52
CA PRO A 47 9.51 -1.05 -12.31
C PRO A 47 8.39 -0.56 -11.37
N PRO A 48 7.63 -1.47 -10.73
CA PRO A 48 6.57 -1.05 -9.83
C PRO A 48 7.12 -0.50 -8.51
N LEU A 49 6.39 0.44 -7.92
CA LEU A 49 6.52 0.73 -6.50
C LEU A 49 5.91 -0.44 -5.70
N VAL A 50 6.64 -0.99 -4.74
CA VAL A 50 6.16 -2.11 -3.91
C VAL A 50 6.23 -1.75 -2.42
N PRO A 51 5.19 -1.09 -1.88
CA PRO A 51 5.15 -0.78 -0.46
C PRO A 51 4.96 -2.04 0.40
N ASP A 52 5.44 -1.99 1.65
CA ASP A 52 5.12 -3.03 2.63
C ASP A 52 3.58 -3.11 2.83
N ILE A 53 2.89 -1.96 2.84
CA ILE A 53 1.42 -1.84 2.85
C ILE A 53 0.98 -0.63 2.02
N TRP A 54 -0.17 -0.71 1.35
CA TRP A 54 -0.85 0.45 0.79
C TRP A 54 -2.38 0.35 0.91
N LEU A 55 -3.05 1.50 0.81
CA LEU A 55 -4.51 1.65 0.89
C LEU A 55 -5.01 2.51 -0.28
N SER A 56 -6.02 2.01 -0.98
CA SER A 56 -6.76 2.73 -2.02
C SER A 56 -8.25 2.74 -1.68
N LEU A 57 -8.82 3.92 -1.48
CA LEU A 57 -10.21 4.16 -1.14
C LEU A 57 -11.06 4.33 -2.40
N ARG A 58 -12.35 4.01 -2.31
CA ARG A 58 -13.37 4.20 -3.37
C ARG A 58 -13.02 3.54 -4.71
N VAL A 59 -12.29 2.42 -4.67
CA VAL A 59 -11.96 1.62 -5.86
C VAL A 59 -12.88 0.42 -6.01
N GLN A 60 -13.11 0.02 -7.25
CA GLN A 60 -13.83 -1.22 -7.55
C GLN A 60 -12.90 -2.42 -7.28
N ILE A 61 -13.36 -3.35 -6.45
CA ILE A 61 -12.61 -4.57 -6.15
C ILE A 61 -12.80 -5.56 -7.32
N PRO A 62 -11.72 -6.11 -7.89
CA PRO A 62 -11.83 -7.14 -8.91
C PRO A 62 -12.63 -8.33 -8.42
N LYS A 63 -13.53 -8.85 -9.27
CA LYS A 63 -14.37 -10.01 -8.92
C LYS A 63 -13.62 -11.34 -9.04
N ASP A 64 -12.62 -11.40 -9.92
CA ASP A 64 -11.87 -12.62 -10.21
C ASP A 64 -10.37 -12.42 -9.98
N TRP A 65 -9.88 -12.91 -8.85
CA TRP A 65 -8.46 -12.84 -8.49
C TRP A 65 -7.59 -13.88 -9.19
N SER A 66 -8.15 -14.79 -10.00
CA SER A 66 -7.36 -15.76 -10.77
C SER A 66 -6.71 -15.12 -12.00
N GLU A 67 -7.26 -14.01 -12.48
CA GLU A 67 -6.71 -13.26 -13.61
C GLU A 67 -5.42 -12.53 -13.20
N LYS A 68 -4.33 -12.76 -13.94
CA LYS A 68 -3.03 -12.13 -13.67
C LYS A 68 -3.08 -10.60 -13.57
N ARG A 69 -3.95 -9.94 -14.33
CA ARG A 69 -4.14 -8.47 -14.29
C ARG A 69 -4.64 -7.95 -12.94
N ASN A 70 -5.24 -8.82 -12.13
CA ASN A 70 -5.75 -8.50 -10.80
C ASN A 70 -4.74 -8.85 -9.71
N HIS A 71 -3.55 -9.36 -10.03
CA HIS A 71 -2.49 -9.64 -9.05
C HIS A 71 -1.67 -8.41 -8.64
N SER A 72 -1.79 -7.31 -9.39
CA SER A 72 -1.07 -6.06 -9.16
C SER A 72 -2.02 -4.87 -9.27
N TYR A 73 -1.59 -3.72 -8.75
CA TYR A 73 -2.34 -2.48 -8.85
C TYR A 73 -1.85 -1.67 -10.05
N PHE A 74 -2.61 -1.70 -11.13
CA PHE A 74 -2.33 -0.89 -12.31
C PHE A 74 -3.14 0.40 -12.25
N VAL A 75 -2.47 1.56 -12.13
CA VAL A 75 -3.13 2.86 -11.92
C VAL A 75 -4.19 3.13 -12.99
N TRP A 76 -3.94 2.77 -14.25
CA TRP A 76 -4.90 2.94 -15.35
C TRP A 76 -6.13 2.02 -15.26
N ASN A 77 -6.05 0.87 -14.59
CA ASN A 77 -7.20 -0.01 -14.38
C ASN A 77 -8.09 0.49 -13.24
N PHE A 78 -7.49 1.11 -12.22
CA PHE A 78 -8.19 1.62 -11.03
C PHE A 78 -8.56 3.11 -11.14
N GLY A 79 -8.00 3.82 -12.12
CA GLY A 79 -8.28 5.22 -12.44
C GLY A 79 -7.57 6.25 -11.54
N LYS A 80 -6.77 5.80 -10.56
CA LYS A 80 -6.02 6.66 -9.63
C LYS A 80 -4.91 5.88 -8.91
N PRO A 81 -3.89 6.55 -8.39
CA PRO A 81 -2.95 5.95 -7.45
C PRO A 81 -3.59 5.68 -6.07
N PRO A 82 -2.97 4.86 -5.21
CA PRO A 82 -3.40 4.68 -3.82
C PRO A 82 -3.28 5.96 -2.99
N GLU A 83 -4.18 6.15 -2.02
CA GLU A 83 -4.09 7.29 -1.10
C GLU A 83 -2.91 7.17 -0.13
N VAL A 84 -2.54 5.96 0.29
CA VAL A 84 -1.51 5.75 1.31
C VAL A 84 -0.56 4.63 0.92
N ALA A 85 0.75 4.87 1.07
CA ALA A 85 1.79 3.86 1.11
C ALA A 85 2.47 3.88 2.49
N ILE A 86 2.77 2.71 3.04
CA ILE A 86 3.37 2.52 4.35
C ILE A 86 4.59 1.61 4.22
N GLU A 87 5.74 2.06 4.72
CA GLU A 87 6.94 1.24 4.92
C GLU A 87 7.11 0.89 6.39
N ILE A 88 7.51 -0.35 6.65
CA ILE A 88 7.83 -0.85 7.99
C ILE A 88 9.36 -0.96 8.10
N VAL A 89 9.95 -0.08 8.90
CA VAL A 89 11.41 -0.10 9.14
C VAL A 89 11.76 -1.34 9.94
N SER A 90 12.50 -2.25 9.31
CA SER A 90 13.04 -3.44 9.97
C SER A 90 14.52 -3.30 10.33
N HIS A 91 15.29 -2.59 9.50
CA HIS A 91 16.73 -2.33 9.64
C HIS A 91 17.10 -1.00 8.95
N LYS A 92 18.28 -0.43 9.24
CA LYS A 92 18.73 0.88 8.71
C LYS A 92 19.02 0.97 7.19
N ILE A 93 18.81 -0.09 6.41
CA ILE A 93 19.31 -0.21 5.02
C ILE A 93 18.24 0.12 3.97
N GLY A 94 16.95 0.21 4.33
CA GLY A 94 15.85 0.15 3.37
C GLY A 94 15.50 1.43 2.60
N ASN A 95 16.27 2.51 2.77
CA ASN A 95 16.12 3.81 2.09
C ASN A 95 14.71 4.42 2.15
N GLU A 96 13.96 4.15 3.22
CA GLU A 96 12.58 4.60 3.43
C GLU A 96 12.46 6.12 3.52
N LEU A 97 13.54 6.81 3.88
CA LEU A 97 13.58 8.29 3.95
C LEU A 97 14.20 8.94 2.71
N GLY A 98 14.59 8.16 1.71
CA GLY A 98 15.23 8.63 0.49
C GLY A 98 14.39 8.28 -0.75
N SER A 99 14.94 7.43 -1.62
CA SER A 99 14.36 7.15 -2.94
C SER A 99 12.93 6.62 -2.87
N LYS A 100 12.58 5.83 -1.84
CA LYS A 100 11.21 5.29 -1.73
C LYS A 100 10.14 6.36 -1.53
N LEU A 101 10.48 7.44 -0.82
CA LEU A 101 9.57 8.57 -0.63
C LEU A 101 9.40 9.33 -1.95
N GLU A 102 10.49 9.54 -2.68
CA GLU A 102 10.49 10.17 -4.01
C GLU A 102 9.70 9.33 -5.03
N ASP A 103 9.96 8.02 -5.11
CA ASP A 103 9.25 7.08 -5.97
C ASP A 103 7.74 7.07 -5.67
N SER A 104 7.37 7.16 -4.39
CA SER A 104 5.97 7.26 -3.98
C SER A 104 5.30 8.54 -4.48
N ALA A 105 6.04 9.66 -4.49
CA ALA A 105 5.54 10.93 -5.03
C ALA A 105 5.42 10.90 -6.56
N VAL A 106 6.38 10.29 -7.25
CA VAL A 106 6.34 10.11 -8.72
C VAL A 106 5.12 9.29 -9.14
N VAL A 107 4.83 8.20 -8.43
CA VAL A 107 3.64 7.36 -8.67
C VAL A 107 2.33 8.10 -8.33
N GLY A 108 2.40 9.18 -7.57
CA GLY A 108 1.24 10.00 -7.18
C GLY A 108 0.51 9.51 -5.93
N VAL A 109 1.19 8.77 -5.05
CA VAL A 109 0.61 8.41 -3.74
C VAL A 109 0.36 9.68 -2.93
N GLY A 110 -0.80 9.80 -2.27
CA GLY A 110 -1.14 11.02 -1.51
C GLY A 110 -0.39 11.15 -0.18
N TYR A 111 -0.25 10.05 0.55
CA TYR A 111 0.45 10.00 1.84
C TYR A 111 1.46 8.86 1.89
N TYR A 112 2.66 9.18 2.36
CA TYR A 112 3.71 8.22 2.62
C TYR A 112 3.99 8.12 4.11
N VAL A 113 3.94 6.91 4.65
CA VAL A 113 4.03 6.65 6.09
C VAL A 113 5.22 5.76 6.37
N VAL A 114 6.08 6.19 7.29
CA VAL A 114 7.19 5.38 7.78
C VAL A 114 6.85 4.95 9.20
N PHE A 115 6.69 3.64 9.39
CA PHE A 115 6.47 3.03 10.70
C PHE A 115 7.77 2.39 11.19
N ASP A 116 8.38 3.00 12.21
CA ASP A 116 9.65 2.59 12.79
C ASP A 116 9.47 2.20 14.26
N GLN A 117 8.94 1.00 14.48
CA GLN A 117 8.65 0.49 15.81
C GLN A 117 9.90 0.43 16.72
N LEU A 118 11.07 0.25 16.12
CA LEU A 118 12.33 0.08 16.83
C LEU A 118 13.16 1.38 16.90
N LYS A 119 12.65 2.50 16.36
CA LYS A 119 13.33 3.81 16.31
C LYS A 119 14.75 3.72 15.74
N GLN A 120 14.92 2.98 14.66
CA GLN A 120 16.22 2.80 14.01
C GLN A 120 16.62 3.95 13.09
N LEU A 121 15.63 4.60 12.47
CA LEU A 121 15.76 5.71 11.53
C LEU A 121 15.10 6.99 12.04
N LEU A 122 14.03 6.86 12.83
CA LEU A 122 13.23 7.98 13.32
C LEU A 122 13.34 8.14 14.84
N GLU A 123 13.19 9.39 15.33
CA GLU A 123 13.02 9.67 16.76
C GLU A 123 11.62 9.26 17.27
N THR A 124 10.63 9.30 16.37
CA THR A 124 9.23 8.90 16.59
C THR A 124 8.94 7.52 15.99
N ILE A 125 7.93 6.83 16.53
CA ILE A 125 7.53 5.50 16.02
C ILE A 125 6.84 5.55 14.65
N LEU A 126 6.30 6.72 14.29
CA LEU A 126 5.54 6.96 13.09
C LEU A 126 5.90 8.34 12.56
N ARG A 127 6.06 8.44 11.24
CA ARG A 127 6.13 9.71 10.53
C ARG A 127 5.26 9.63 9.28
N VAL A 128 4.50 10.69 9.03
CA VAL A 128 3.60 10.81 7.88
C VAL A 128 4.08 11.99 7.04
N TYR A 129 4.19 11.75 5.74
CA TYR A 129 4.49 12.75 4.73
C TYR A 129 3.28 12.90 3.83
N GLU A 130 2.81 14.14 3.67
CA GLU A 130 1.90 14.50 2.61
C GLU A 130 2.72 14.74 1.35
N LEU A 131 2.38 14.04 0.27
CA LEU A 131 3.10 14.12 -1.00
C LEU A 131 2.37 15.06 -1.96
N PRO A 132 3.09 15.74 -2.87
CA PRO A 132 2.47 16.63 -3.83
C PRO A 132 1.52 15.86 -4.76
N ASN A 133 0.31 16.38 -4.95
CA ASN A 133 -0.61 15.88 -5.97
C ASN A 133 -0.13 16.39 -7.33
N ASN A 134 0.19 15.47 -8.24
CA ASN A 134 0.49 15.77 -9.65
C ASN A 134 -0.79 15.95 -10.48
#